data_AF-A0A2N2JLX0-F1
#
_entry.id   AF-A0A2N2JLX0-F1
#
_cell.length_a   1.000
_cell.length_b   1.000
_cell.length_c   1.000
_cell.angle_alpha   90.00
_cell.angle_beta   90.00
_cell.angle_gamma   90.00
#
_symmetry.space_group_name_H-M   'P 1'
#
loop_
_entity.id
_entity.type
_entity.pdbx_description
1 polymer ?
#
loop_
_entity_poly.entity_id
_entity_poly.type
_entity_poly.pdbx_seq_one_letter_code
_entity_poly.pdbx_strand_id
1 'polypeptide(L)'
;MDIEVLISRNGVVCGDDTTEDETLQAACDLCGATPDAVASIAPEGRGGPYVCASCLRDRLEAMSVARWRFRAAHKTGLPWGKITS
;
A
#
# COMPACT_ATOMS: atom_id res chain seq x y z
N MET A 1 -3.17 -15.90 -4.59
CA MET A 1 -3.57 -14.84 -3.63
C MET A 1 -3.80 -13.64 -4.49
N ASP A 2 -5.05 -13.37 -4.76
CA ASP A 2 -5.46 -12.41 -5.76
C ASP A 2 -5.82 -11.10 -5.07
N ILE A 3 -5.56 -9.98 -5.73
CA ILE A 3 -5.89 -8.66 -5.19
C ILE A 3 -7.19 -8.23 -5.83
N GLU A 4 -8.17 -7.92 -4.99
CA GLU A 4 -9.40 -7.32 -5.46
C GLU A 4 -9.23 -5.83 -5.69
N VAL A 5 -9.71 -5.35 -6.82
CA VAL A 5 -9.74 -3.95 -7.20
C VAL A 5 -11.17 -3.57 -7.53
N LEU A 6 -11.71 -2.60 -6.79
CA LEU A 6 -13.01 -2.00 -7.06
C LEU A 6 -12.80 -0.76 -7.92
N ILE A 7 -13.50 -0.69 -9.05
CA ILE A 7 -13.48 0.40 -10.01
C ILE A 7 -14.84 1.09 -10.01
N SER A 8 -14.87 2.37 -9.65
CA SER A 8 -16.07 3.19 -9.61
C SER A 8 -16.83 3.11 -10.94
N ARG A 9 -18.14 2.85 -10.86
CA ARG A 9 -19.06 2.74 -11.99
C ARG A 9 -18.74 1.66 -13.02
N ASN A 10 -17.86 0.72 -12.70
CA ASN A 10 -17.52 -0.40 -13.58
C ASN A 10 -17.69 -1.76 -12.89
N GLY A 11 -17.24 -1.92 -11.64
CA GLY A 11 -17.34 -3.19 -10.94
C GLY A 11 -16.11 -3.56 -10.11
N VAL A 12 -15.84 -4.86 -10.02
CA VAL A 12 -14.76 -5.45 -9.22
C VAL A 12 -13.97 -6.44 -10.07
N VAL A 13 -12.63 -6.40 -9.96
CA VAL A 13 -11.71 -7.38 -10.53
C VAL A 13 -10.98 -8.10 -9.39
N CYS A 14 -10.95 -9.42 -9.38
CA CYS A 14 -10.22 -10.23 -8.42
C CYS A 14 -9.48 -11.36 -9.16
N GLY A 15 -8.17 -11.21 -9.36
CA GLY A 15 -7.40 -12.15 -10.17
C GLY A 15 -7.88 -12.12 -11.62
N ASP A 16 -8.29 -13.29 -12.14
CA ASP A 16 -8.90 -13.43 -13.48
C ASP A 16 -10.43 -13.23 -13.47
N ASP A 17 -11.06 -13.14 -12.30
CA ASP A 17 -12.50 -12.91 -12.17
C ASP A 17 -12.83 -11.42 -12.32
N THR A 18 -13.82 -11.11 -13.16
CA THR A 18 -14.37 -9.76 -13.30
C THR A 18 -15.88 -9.81 -13.05
N THR A 19 -16.36 -8.94 -12.18
CA THR A 19 -17.79 -8.73 -11.90
C THR A 19 -18.14 -7.30 -12.24
N GLU A 20 -19.03 -7.09 -13.20
CA GLU A 20 -19.50 -5.76 -13.58
C GLU A 20 -20.60 -5.29 -12.62
N ASP A 21 -20.47 -4.05 -12.14
CA ASP A 21 -21.49 -3.37 -11.35
C ASP A 21 -21.28 -1.85 -11.45
N GLU A 22 -22.14 -1.21 -12.26
CA GLU A 22 -22.08 0.23 -12.52
C GLU A 22 -22.54 1.08 -11.33
N THR A 23 -23.09 0.45 -10.28
CA THR A 23 -23.58 1.14 -9.08
C THR A 23 -22.50 1.30 -8.01
N LEU A 24 -21.36 0.58 -8.15
CA LEU A 24 -20.28 0.64 -7.18
C LEU A 24 -19.54 1.97 -7.21
N GLN A 25 -19.18 2.44 -6.02
CA GLN A 25 -18.36 3.62 -5.82
C GLN A 25 -17.10 3.23 -5.03
N ALA A 26 -15.93 3.49 -5.60
CA ALA A 26 -14.68 3.29 -4.91
C ALA A 26 -14.52 4.33 -3.80
N ALA A 27 -14.26 3.86 -2.58
CA ALA A 27 -13.99 4.68 -1.41
C ALA A 27 -12.73 4.17 -0.71
N CYS A 28 -11.85 5.09 -0.33
CA CYS A 28 -10.64 4.77 0.42
C CYS A 28 -10.92 4.80 1.92
N ASP A 29 -10.79 3.67 2.60
CA ASP A 29 -11.03 3.55 4.04
C ASP A 29 -9.98 4.29 4.89
N LEU A 30 -8.89 4.77 4.29
CA LEU A 30 -7.79 5.45 4.99
C LEU A 30 -7.86 6.97 4.93
N CYS A 31 -8.24 7.53 3.78
CA CYS A 31 -8.30 8.99 3.61
C CYS A 31 -9.71 9.51 3.31
N GLY A 32 -10.70 8.63 3.16
CA GLY A 32 -12.08 8.99 2.85
C GLY A 32 -12.32 9.49 1.43
N ALA A 33 -11.29 9.57 0.59
CA ALA A 33 -11.44 10.00 -0.80
C ALA A 33 -12.17 8.95 -1.63
N THR A 34 -12.86 9.40 -2.68
CA THR A 34 -13.59 8.57 -3.65
C THR A 34 -12.91 8.60 -5.02
N PRO A 35 -11.77 7.90 -5.21
CA PRO A 35 -11.04 7.88 -6.49
C PRO A 35 -11.76 7.00 -7.54
N ASP A 36 -11.17 6.87 -8.72
CA ASP A 36 -11.69 5.96 -9.76
C ASP A 36 -11.52 4.48 -9.39
N ALA A 37 -10.50 4.14 -8.59
CA ALA A 37 -10.24 2.77 -8.18
C ALA A 37 -9.59 2.67 -6.79
N VAL A 38 -9.90 1.59 -6.09
CA VAL A 38 -9.29 1.21 -4.80
C VAL A 38 -8.97 -0.29 -4.80
N ALA A 39 -7.90 -0.67 -4.12
CA ALA A 39 -7.50 -2.06 -3.97
C ALA A 39 -7.84 -2.56 -2.56
N SER A 40 -8.35 -3.78 -2.45
CA SER A 40 -8.55 -4.45 -1.17
C SER A 40 -7.20 -4.74 -0.55
N ILE A 41 -7.12 -4.55 0.77
CA ILE A 41 -6.00 -4.99 1.60
C ILE A 41 -6.40 -6.18 2.50
N ALA A 42 -7.60 -6.75 2.29
CA ALA A 42 -8.02 -7.96 2.97
C ALA A 42 -7.14 -9.14 2.51
N PRO A 43 -6.73 -10.03 3.43
CA PRO A 43 -5.83 -11.14 3.12
C PRO A 43 -6.42 -12.13 2.10
N GLU A 44 -7.75 -12.21 2.03
CA GLU A 44 -8.45 -13.16 1.14
C GLU A 44 -8.75 -12.57 -0.24
N GLY A 45 -8.45 -11.28 -0.45
CA GLY A 45 -8.70 -10.62 -1.73
C GLY A 45 -10.17 -10.63 -2.15
N ARG A 46 -11.11 -10.70 -1.20
CA ARG A 46 -12.55 -10.55 -1.44
C ARG A 46 -13.17 -9.79 -0.29
N GLY A 47 -13.66 -8.59 -0.57
CA GLY A 47 -14.21 -7.69 0.43
C GLY A 47 -13.18 -6.73 1.02
N GLY A 48 -13.70 -5.63 1.59
CA GLY A 48 -12.90 -4.57 2.19
C GLY A 48 -12.10 -5.02 3.43
N PRO A 49 -11.18 -4.17 3.92
CA PRO A 49 -11.06 -2.74 3.61
C PRO A 49 -10.32 -2.43 2.30
N TYR A 50 -10.66 -1.30 1.68
CA TYR A 50 -10.13 -0.81 0.41
C TYR A 50 -9.29 0.46 0.57
N VAL A 51 -8.24 0.58 -0.25
CA VAL A 51 -7.28 1.68 -0.17
C VAL A 51 -6.94 2.21 -1.54
N CYS A 52 -6.85 3.54 -1.67
CA CYS A 52 -6.43 4.18 -2.92
C CYS A 52 -4.93 4.04 -3.17
N ALA A 53 -4.54 4.14 -4.44
CA ALA A 53 -3.14 4.05 -4.87
C ALA A 53 -2.20 5.05 -4.17
N SER A 54 -2.66 6.28 -3.88
CA SER A 54 -1.85 7.27 -3.16
C SER A 54 -1.53 6.80 -1.75
N CYS A 55 -2.53 6.37 -0.98
CA CYS A 55 -2.35 5.91 0.39
C CYS A 55 -1.47 4.66 0.49
N LEU A 56 -1.53 3.78 -0.51
CA LEU A 56 -0.63 2.61 -0.61
C LEU A 56 0.81 3.05 -0.89
N ARG A 57 1.01 3.97 -1.83
CA ARG A 57 2.34 4.50 -2.17
C ARG A 57 3.00 5.18 -0.97
N ASP A 58 2.28 6.04 -0.26
CA ASP A 58 2.82 6.76 0.91
C ASP A 58 3.30 5.79 2.00
N ARG A 59 2.57 4.68 2.20
CA ARG A 59 2.95 3.64 3.18
C ARG A 59 4.19 2.86 2.75
N LEU A 60 4.29 2.51 1.47
CA LEU A 60 5.48 1.86 0.92
C LEU A 60 6.72 2.75 1.03
N GLU A 61 6.55 4.07 0.80
CA GLU A 61 7.61 5.05 1.00
C GLU A 61 8.01 5.14 2.47
N ALA A 62 7.05 5.26 3.38
CA ALA A 62 7.31 5.29 4.82
C ALA A 62 8.08 4.05 5.30
N MET A 63 7.73 2.85 4.81
CA MET A 63 8.47 1.62 5.10
C MET A 63 9.91 1.66 4.59
N SER A 64 10.12 2.22 3.39
CA SER A 64 11.46 2.36 2.80
C SER A 64 12.33 3.32 3.63
N VAL A 65 11.77 4.46 4.03
CA VAL A 65 12.43 5.44 4.91
C VAL A 65 12.76 4.81 6.27
N ALA A 66 11.82 4.08 6.87
CA ALA A 66 12.04 3.41 8.16
C ALA A 66 13.21 2.41 8.08
N ARG A 67 13.23 1.56 7.05
CA ARG A 67 14.34 0.61 6.81
C ARG A 67 15.69 1.31 6.66
N TRP A 68 15.73 2.41 5.90
CA TRP A 68 16.95 3.19 5.74
C TRP A 68 17.43 3.78 7.08
N ARG A 69 16.53 4.37 7.87
CA ARG A 69 16.88 4.96 9.18
C ARG A 69 17.47 3.93 10.13
N PHE A 70 16.85 2.76 10.27
CA PHE A 70 17.38 1.70 11.14
C PHE A 70 18.71 1.15 10.62
N ARG A 71 18.87 0.95 9.30
CA ARG A 71 20.16 0.53 8.73
C ARG A 71 21.28 1.54 8.99
N ALA A 72 20.99 2.84 8.90
CA ALA A 72 21.96 3.90 9.19
C ALA A 72 22.34 3.92 10.68
N ALA A 73 21.36 3.78 11.59
CA ALA A 73 21.58 3.70 13.03
C ALA A 73 22.41 2.47 13.45
N HIS A 74 22.29 1.34 12.75
CA HIS A 74 23.14 0.17 12.99
C HIS A 74 24.55 0.29 12.39
N LYS A 75 24.79 1.25 11.48
CA LYS A 75 26.11 1.52 10.87
C LYS A 75 26.92 2.59 11.62
N THR A 76 26.37 3.24 12.64
CA THR A 76 27.09 4.22 13.49
C THR A 76 28.01 3.58 14.54
N GLY A 77 28.23 2.27 14.50
CA GLY A 77 29.42 1.64 15.08
C GLY A 77 30.62 1.86 14.15
N LEU A 78 31.29 3.00 14.30
CA LEU A 78 32.42 3.44 13.46
C LEU A 78 33.51 2.36 13.29
N PRO A 79 33.97 2.04 12.06
CA PRO A 79 35.11 1.15 11.82
C PRO A 79 36.47 1.86 11.87
N TRP A 80 36.50 3.18 12.04
CA TRP A 80 37.75 3.95 12.04
C TRP A 80 38.32 3.96 13.46
N GLY A 81 39.21 3.00 13.71
CA GLY A 81 40.04 2.96 14.90
C GLY A 81 40.68 4.32 15.17
N LYS A 82 40.69 4.73 16.43
CA LYS A 82 41.42 5.90 16.91
C LYS A 82 42.88 5.79 16.45
N ILE A 83 43.33 6.70 15.58
CA ILE A 83 44.76 6.99 15.44
C ILE A 83 45.10 7.86 16.64
N THR A 84 45.67 7.27 17.68
CA THR A 84 46.30 8.00 18.78
C THR A 84 47.65 8.51 18.29
N SER A 85 47.84 9.83 18.33
CA SER A 85 49.15 10.49 18.23
C SER A 85 49.99 10.28 19.48
#